data_AF-A0A1V5XIP0-F1
#
_entry.id   AF-A0A1V5XIP0-F1
#
_cell.length_a   1.000
_cell.length_b   1.000
_cell.length_c   1.000
_cell.angle_alpha   90.00
_cell.angle_beta   90.00
_cell.angle_gamma   90.00
#
_symmetry.space_group_name_H-M   'P 1'
#
loop_
_entity.id
_entity.type
_entity.pdbx_description
1 polymer ?
#
loop_
_entity_poly.entity_id
_entity_poly.type
_entity_poly.pdbx_seq_one_letter_code
_entity_poly.pdbx_strand_id
1 'polypeptide(L)'
;MPWFSTNPGRGDSNRQHVCGAFTPLWSVHSATFSVEKRNATKNEFIFAGTTIARHWGMKTLIPFVCLTSMLSFSACSIDLESEPEGPTAKDAQQAWPTKPTVEPISLESITRACIAYTACDADNALGLMQVEICLTDLAWSAERAIPISTSNLLFSVLGDTNERAEFFVDCVEKSKDCGEIKGCITSREADFSCEEDGCKANTTYSVSCDGTVAVMTTDNSTIRRDCARVFGECDSKSPTGCTDRHYTASPSSPPQPDRCDGDVRLGCDSLQQVSYRDCSRLNGVCKQTEDSAICHYGDAICEKTVRCEGETLHACLDGASATVQAPHLCPPPDQP
;
A
#
# COMPACT_ATOMS: atom_id res chain seq x y z
N MET A 1 -5.11 4.04 57.19
CA MET A 1 -6.02 5.13 56.80
C MET A 1 -6.45 4.90 55.35
N PRO A 2 -7.75 5.01 55.01
CA PRO A 2 -8.36 4.26 53.91
C PRO A 2 -8.83 5.11 52.70
N TRP A 3 -8.92 4.44 51.53
CA TRP A 3 -9.82 4.69 50.36
C TRP A 3 -9.50 5.94 49.48
N PHE A 4 -9.58 5.91 48.14
CA PHE A 4 -10.58 5.31 47.25
C PHE A 4 -10.00 4.70 45.96
N SER A 5 -10.62 3.57 45.59
CA SER A 5 -10.68 3.00 44.24
C SER A 5 -11.84 3.64 43.49
N THR A 6 -11.63 4.08 42.24
CA THR A 6 -12.71 4.33 41.28
C THR A 6 -12.33 3.78 39.92
N ASN A 7 -12.97 2.66 39.61
CA ASN A 7 -13.16 2.09 38.27
C ASN A 7 -14.19 2.95 37.53
N PRO A 8 -13.99 3.25 36.24
CA PRO A 8 -15.09 3.08 35.27
C PRO A 8 -14.54 2.50 33.97
N GLY A 9 -15.20 1.67 33.18
CA GLY A 9 -16.51 1.05 33.19
C GLY A 9 -16.56 0.25 31.89
N ARG A 10 -17.04 -1.00 31.94
CA ARG A 10 -17.31 -1.81 30.75
C ARG A 10 -18.34 -1.11 29.88
N GLY A 11 -17.96 -0.77 28.65
CA GLY A 11 -18.87 -0.45 27.57
C GLY A 11 -18.92 -1.61 26.58
N ASP A 12 -19.69 -2.64 26.87
CA ASP A 12 -20.10 -3.62 25.86
C ASP A 12 -21.15 -2.94 24.96
N SER A 13 -20.74 -2.35 23.83
CA SER A 13 -21.68 -1.89 22.80
C SER A 13 -21.89 -2.97 21.75
N ASN A 14 -22.78 -3.90 22.08
CA ASN A 14 -23.36 -4.84 21.14
C ASN A 14 -24.40 -4.07 20.28
N ARG A 15 -23.99 -3.40 19.20
CA ARG A 15 -24.90 -2.85 18.19
C ARG A 15 -25.05 -3.85 17.05
N GLN A 16 -26.11 -4.66 17.11
CA GLN A 16 -26.64 -5.33 15.93
C GLN A 16 -27.38 -4.31 15.07
N HIS A 17 -26.85 -4.04 13.88
CA HIS A 17 -27.59 -3.35 12.82
C HIS A 17 -28.37 -4.38 12.01
N VAL A 18 -29.69 -4.29 12.05
CA VAL A 18 -30.59 -5.11 11.23
C VAL A 18 -30.69 -4.45 9.85
N CYS A 19 -30.00 -5.00 8.85
CA CYS A 19 -30.31 -4.73 7.45
C CYS A 19 -31.47 -5.64 7.04
N GLY A 20 -32.65 -5.06 6.77
CA GLY A 20 -33.77 -5.78 6.19
C GLY A 20 -33.43 -6.20 4.76
N ALA A 21 -33.28 -7.50 4.51
CA ALA A 21 -33.15 -8.06 3.17
C ALA A 21 -34.49 -7.97 2.44
N PHE A 22 -34.54 -7.21 1.34
CA PHE A 22 -35.55 -7.40 0.30
C PHE A 22 -34.98 -8.32 -0.77
N THR A 23 -35.44 -9.57 -0.79
CA THR A 23 -35.19 -10.49 -1.91
C THR A 23 -36.13 -10.20 -3.06
N PRO A 24 -35.64 -10.03 -4.30
CA PRO A 24 -36.37 -10.47 -5.47
C PRO A 24 -35.88 -11.86 -5.87
N LEU A 25 -36.80 -12.83 -5.89
CA LEU A 25 -36.64 -14.03 -6.72
C LEU A 25 -36.46 -13.58 -8.18
N TRP A 26 -35.57 -14.25 -8.94
CA TRP A 26 -35.88 -14.93 -10.21
C TRP A 26 -34.61 -15.50 -10.87
N SER A 27 -34.70 -16.80 -11.19
CA SER A 27 -34.08 -17.60 -12.26
C SER A 27 -32.60 -17.48 -12.64
N VAL A 28 -31.86 -18.53 -12.25
CA VAL A 28 -30.58 -18.95 -12.84
C VAL A 28 -30.85 -19.65 -14.17
N HIS A 29 -30.31 -19.14 -15.29
CA HIS A 29 -30.04 -19.97 -16.47
C HIS A 29 -28.60 -20.45 -16.39
N SER A 30 -28.43 -21.74 -16.16
CA SER A 30 -27.16 -22.44 -16.25
C SER A 30 -26.70 -22.46 -17.72
N ALA A 31 -25.55 -21.88 -18.02
CA ALA A 31 -24.81 -22.16 -19.25
C ALA A 31 -23.79 -23.28 -18.95
N THR A 32 -24.12 -24.50 -19.36
CA THR A 32 -23.23 -25.65 -19.32
C THR A 32 -22.31 -25.59 -20.52
N PHE A 33 -21.01 -25.37 -20.33
CA PHE A 33 -20.02 -25.56 -21.38
C PHE A 33 -19.51 -27.01 -21.36
N SER A 34 -19.71 -27.72 -22.47
CA SER A 34 -19.20 -29.07 -22.67
C SER A 34 -17.90 -28.97 -23.49
N VAL A 35 -16.79 -29.41 -22.92
CA VAL A 35 -15.49 -29.49 -23.62
C VAL A 35 -15.38 -30.87 -24.26
N GLU A 36 -15.60 -30.95 -25.58
CA GLU A 36 -15.34 -32.16 -26.37
C GLU A 36 -13.85 -32.19 -26.76
N LYS A 37 -13.10 -33.15 -26.22
CA LYS A 37 -11.74 -33.47 -26.69
C LYS A 37 -11.82 -34.08 -28.09
N ARG A 38 -11.18 -33.46 -29.08
CA ARG A 38 -10.72 -34.15 -30.30
C ARG A 38 -9.26 -33.87 -30.57
N ASN A 39 -8.51 -34.96 -30.75
CA ASN A 39 -7.11 -34.98 -31.13
C ASN A 39 -6.92 -34.63 -32.62
N ALA A 40 -5.82 -33.91 -32.85
CA ALA A 40 -4.92 -33.94 -34.01
C ALA A 40 -5.47 -33.50 -35.39
N THR A 41 -4.98 -32.37 -35.91
CA THR A 41 -3.88 -32.27 -36.91
C THR A 41 -3.90 -30.91 -37.63
N LYS A 42 -2.75 -30.22 -37.63
CA LYS A 42 -2.22 -29.23 -38.60
C LYS A 42 -3.00 -27.95 -38.99
N ASN A 43 -2.20 -26.88 -38.94
CA ASN A 43 -2.06 -25.74 -39.86
C ASN A 43 -2.86 -24.43 -39.65
N GLU A 44 -2.07 -23.36 -39.51
CA GLU A 44 -2.21 -22.02 -40.10
C GLU A 44 -3.49 -21.23 -39.82
N PHE A 45 -3.34 -20.17 -39.01
CA PHE A 45 -4.27 -19.04 -39.02
C PHE A 45 -3.66 -17.89 -39.83
N ILE A 46 -4.15 -17.72 -41.05
CA ILE A 46 -4.04 -16.49 -41.84
C ILE A 46 -5.31 -15.67 -41.59
N PHE A 47 -5.18 -14.46 -41.08
CA PHE A 47 -6.27 -13.48 -41.04
C PHE A 47 -6.13 -12.52 -42.23
N ALA A 48 -7.05 -12.63 -43.19
CA ALA A 48 -7.31 -11.61 -44.19
C ALA A 48 -8.82 -11.54 -44.44
N GLY A 49 -9.39 -10.34 -44.37
CA GLY A 49 -10.82 -10.15 -44.56
C GLY A 49 -11.24 -8.68 -44.58
N THR A 50 -10.81 -7.93 -45.59
CA THR A 50 -11.48 -6.70 -46.06
C THR A 50 -12.71 -7.06 -46.87
N THR A 51 -13.84 -6.38 -46.66
CA THR A 51 -14.84 -6.16 -47.72
C THR A 51 -15.57 -4.83 -47.52
N ILE A 52 -15.47 -3.98 -48.55
CA ILE A 52 -16.28 -2.79 -48.81
C ILE A 52 -17.48 -3.24 -49.65
N ALA A 53 -18.70 -2.81 -49.32
CA ALA A 53 -19.79 -2.71 -50.29
C ALA A 53 -20.77 -1.57 -49.91
N ARG A 54 -20.96 -0.65 -50.86
CA ARG A 54 -21.93 0.46 -50.82
C ARG A 54 -23.30 0.02 -51.39
N HIS A 55 -24.35 0.54 -50.76
CA HIS A 55 -25.70 0.90 -51.29
C HIS A 55 -26.55 -0.19 -51.95
N TRP A 56 -27.76 -0.44 -51.41
CA TRP A 56 -29.07 0.04 -51.92
C TRP A 56 -30.13 -0.31 -50.87
N GLY A 57 -31.14 0.55 -50.74
CA GLY A 57 -31.91 0.72 -49.51
C GLY A 57 -32.86 -0.38 -49.07
N MET A 58 -33.11 -0.42 -47.77
CA MET A 58 -34.36 -0.87 -47.19
C MET A 58 -34.61 -0.13 -45.89
N LYS A 59 -35.80 0.47 -45.80
CA LYS A 59 -36.35 1.10 -44.62
C LYS A 59 -36.56 0.03 -43.56
N THR A 60 -35.89 0.13 -42.42
CA THR A 60 -36.30 -0.59 -41.22
C THR A 60 -36.12 0.34 -40.03
N LEU A 61 -37.25 0.77 -39.48
CA LEU A 61 -37.32 1.45 -38.19
C LEU A 61 -36.72 0.53 -37.13
N ILE A 62 -35.63 0.97 -36.49
CA ILE A 62 -35.18 0.42 -35.22
C ILE A 62 -35.75 1.37 -34.14
N PRO A 63 -36.60 0.88 -33.22
CA PRO A 63 -37.13 1.71 -32.16
C PRO A 63 -36.01 2.06 -31.19
N PHE A 64 -35.84 3.36 -30.96
CA PHE A 64 -35.23 3.95 -29.78
C PHE A 64 -35.90 3.35 -28.53
N VAL A 65 -35.27 2.35 -27.91
CA VAL A 65 -35.52 2.02 -26.51
C VAL A 65 -34.45 2.76 -25.72
N CYS A 66 -34.78 3.99 -25.34
CA CYS A 66 -34.17 4.65 -24.20
C CYS A 66 -34.43 3.79 -22.97
N LEU A 67 -33.54 2.85 -22.69
CA LEU A 67 -33.46 2.22 -21.37
C LEU A 67 -32.73 3.21 -20.47
N THR A 68 -33.49 4.18 -19.94
CA THR A 68 -33.11 4.94 -18.75
C THR A 68 -33.12 3.99 -17.57
N SER A 69 -32.11 3.13 -17.48
CA SER A 69 -31.72 2.46 -16.25
C SER A 69 -31.09 3.52 -15.35
N MET A 70 -31.94 4.33 -14.73
CA MET A 70 -31.59 5.03 -13.50
C MET A 70 -31.24 3.95 -12.48
N LEU A 71 -29.96 3.56 -12.48
CA LEU A 71 -29.31 3.02 -11.31
C LEU A 71 -29.37 4.13 -10.27
N SER A 72 -30.45 4.12 -9.48
CA SER A 72 -30.43 4.67 -8.14
C SER A 72 -29.36 3.90 -7.37
N PHE A 73 -28.10 4.32 -7.53
CA PHE A 73 -27.11 4.17 -6.49
C PHE A 73 -27.69 4.95 -5.32
N SER A 74 -28.49 4.26 -4.50
CA SER A 74 -28.66 4.63 -3.12
C SER A 74 -27.24 4.73 -2.58
N ALA A 75 -26.73 5.95 -2.51
CA ALA A 75 -25.57 6.28 -1.71
C ALA A 75 -25.98 5.88 -0.29
N CYS A 76 -25.68 4.63 0.08
CA CYS A 76 -25.38 4.33 1.45
C CYS A 76 -24.13 5.17 1.73
N SER A 77 -24.34 6.40 2.17
CA SER A 77 -23.37 7.09 2.99
C SER A 77 -23.16 6.16 4.18
N ILE A 78 -22.13 5.33 4.09
CA ILE A 78 -21.60 4.65 5.24
C ILE A 78 -21.03 5.81 6.05
N ASP A 79 -21.82 6.34 6.98
CA ASP A 79 -21.34 7.21 8.04
C ASP A 79 -20.42 6.35 8.91
N LEU A 80 -19.20 6.13 8.41
CA LEU A 80 -18.07 5.68 9.20
C LEU A 80 -17.56 6.92 9.94
N GLU A 81 -18.41 7.51 10.79
CA GLU A 81 -17.99 8.51 11.77
C GLU A 81 -17.20 7.80 12.87
N SER A 82 -16.01 7.30 12.54
CA SER A 82 -15.01 7.03 13.57
C SER A 82 -14.51 8.38 14.07
N GLU A 83 -14.75 8.70 15.33
CA GLU A 83 -14.14 9.86 15.97
C GLU A 83 -12.61 9.77 15.83
N PRO A 84 -11.91 10.90 15.62
CA PRO A 84 -10.45 10.89 15.51
C PRO A 84 -9.85 10.32 16.80
N GLU A 85 -8.83 9.49 16.63
CA GLU A 85 -8.23 8.70 17.71
C GLU A 85 -6.95 9.36 18.22
N GLY A 86 -6.70 9.22 19.52
CA GLY A 86 -5.46 9.69 20.15
C GLY A 86 -5.42 11.19 20.48
N PRO A 87 -4.28 11.69 20.97
CA PRO A 87 -4.12 13.08 21.33
C PRO A 87 -4.13 13.98 20.09
N THR A 88 -4.62 15.20 20.23
CA THR A 88 -4.53 16.20 19.15
C THR A 88 -3.12 16.75 19.04
N ALA A 89 -2.54 16.75 17.83
CA ALA A 89 -1.21 17.30 17.57
C ALA A 89 -1.23 18.49 16.60
N LYS A 90 -0.58 19.59 16.96
CA LYS A 90 -0.53 20.82 16.14
C LYS A 90 0.71 20.92 15.26
N ASP A 91 1.71 20.11 15.51
CA ASP A 91 3.02 20.14 14.86
C ASP A 91 3.62 18.73 14.82
N ALA A 92 4.71 18.56 14.08
CA ALA A 92 5.36 17.28 13.87
C ALA A 92 5.96 16.74 15.16
N GLN A 93 6.40 17.61 16.06
CA GLN A 93 6.96 17.22 17.36
C GLN A 93 5.88 16.64 18.29
N GLN A 94 4.67 17.20 18.29
CA GLN A 94 3.53 16.67 19.05
C GLN A 94 2.99 15.40 18.42
N ALA A 95 2.94 15.34 17.10
CA ALA A 95 2.47 14.17 16.38
C ALA A 95 3.46 13.01 16.54
N TRP A 96 4.76 13.29 16.49
CA TRP A 96 5.82 12.29 16.52
C TRP A 96 6.96 12.69 17.46
N PRO A 97 6.72 12.63 18.78
CA PRO A 97 7.68 13.12 19.78
C PRO A 97 8.99 12.34 19.78
N THR A 98 8.94 11.07 19.37
CA THR A 98 10.09 10.17 19.27
C THR A 98 10.40 9.86 17.81
N LYS A 99 10.49 10.89 16.96
CA LYS A 99 10.95 10.73 15.57
C LYS A 99 12.32 10.02 15.55
N PRO A 100 12.42 8.79 15.00
CA PRO A 100 13.67 8.07 14.93
C PRO A 100 14.59 8.78 13.96
N THR A 101 15.86 8.86 14.31
CA THR A 101 16.91 9.24 13.38
C THR A 101 17.27 8.02 12.56
N VAL A 102 16.81 8.01 11.30
CA VAL A 102 17.10 6.94 10.34
C VAL A 102 17.95 7.53 9.22
N GLU A 103 18.97 6.79 8.78
CA GLU A 103 19.74 7.20 7.62
C GLU A 103 18.84 7.20 6.38
N PRO A 104 18.81 8.28 5.59
CA PRO A 104 18.02 8.32 4.37
C PRO A 104 18.42 7.22 3.39
N ILE A 105 17.44 6.53 2.82
CA ILE A 105 17.68 5.59 1.72
C ILE A 105 17.67 6.34 0.39
N SER A 106 18.65 6.05 -0.48
CA SER A 106 18.71 6.65 -1.80
C SER A 106 17.79 5.91 -2.79
N LEU A 107 17.24 6.63 -3.77
CA LEU A 107 16.47 6.02 -4.86
C LEU A 107 17.28 4.92 -5.58
N GLU A 108 18.59 5.08 -5.69
CA GLU A 108 19.49 4.06 -6.25
C GLU A 108 19.46 2.75 -5.44
N SER A 109 19.50 2.84 -4.12
CA SER A 109 19.47 1.65 -3.24
C SER A 109 18.11 0.96 -3.28
N ILE A 110 17.02 1.73 -3.30
CA ILE A 110 15.66 1.21 -3.52
C ILE A 110 15.58 0.50 -4.87
N THR A 111 16.10 1.13 -5.93
CA THR A 111 16.10 0.56 -7.29
C THR A 111 16.85 -0.76 -7.34
N ARG A 112 18.05 -0.83 -6.75
CA ARG A 112 18.84 -2.08 -6.66
C ARG A 112 18.09 -3.17 -5.90
N ALA A 113 17.51 -2.83 -4.74
CA ALA A 113 16.75 -3.78 -3.93
C ALA A 113 15.53 -4.32 -4.70
N CYS A 114 14.77 -3.45 -5.38
CA CYS A 114 13.64 -3.88 -6.21
C CYS A 114 14.07 -4.79 -7.35
N ILE A 115 15.12 -4.43 -8.10
CA ILE A 115 15.66 -5.28 -9.18
C ILE A 115 16.03 -6.66 -8.63
N ALA A 116 16.78 -6.71 -7.53
CA ALA A 116 17.22 -7.95 -6.91
C ALA A 116 16.04 -8.81 -6.43
N TYR A 117 15.03 -8.18 -5.81
CA TYR A 117 13.84 -8.86 -5.33
C TYR A 117 12.99 -9.44 -6.47
N THR A 118 12.78 -8.69 -7.54
CA THR A 118 12.00 -9.14 -8.70
C THR A 118 12.73 -10.19 -9.52
N ALA A 119 14.07 -10.11 -9.60
CA ALA A 119 14.88 -11.11 -10.31
C ALA A 119 14.79 -12.51 -9.69
N CYS A 120 14.34 -12.61 -8.43
CA CYS A 120 14.12 -13.87 -7.74
C CYS A 120 12.77 -14.52 -8.06
N ASP A 121 11.89 -13.87 -8.80
CA ASP A 121 10.65 -14.48 -9.29
C ASP A 121 10.90 -15.19 -10.64
N ALA A 122 10.35 -16.40 -10.77
CA ALA A 122 10.60 -17.26 -11.93
C ALA A 122 9.96 -16.76 -13.24
N ASP A 123 9.06 -15.78 -13.17
CA ASP A 123 8.27 -15.27 -14.30
C ASP A 123 8.63 -13.81 -14.60
N ASN A 124 9.83 -13.62 -15.18
CA ASN A 124 10.38 -12.30 -15.51
C ASN A 124 9.65 -11.57 -16.66
N ALA A 125 8.58 -12.15 -17.23
CA ALA A 125 7.82 -11.52 -18.32
C ALA A 125 7.26 -10.14 -17.95
N LEU A 126 7.09 -9.87 -16.65
CA LEU A 126 6.61 -8.61 -16.10
C LEU A 126 7.66 -7.85 -15.29
N GLY A 127 8.94 -8.21 -15.41
CA GLY A 127 10.01 -7.73 -14.52
C GLY A 127 10.10 -6.20 -14.39
N LEU A 128 10.00 -5.45 -15.49
CA LEU A 128 10.02 -3.98 -15.44
C LEU A 128 8.81 -3.39 -14.70
N MET A 129 7.62 -3.94 -14.93
CA MET A 129 6.40 -3.51 -14.24
C MET A 129 6.48 -3.84 -12.75
N GLN A 130 7.04 -4.99 -12.38
CA GLN A 130 7.23 -5.36 -10.97
C GLN A 130 8.25 -4.46 -10.28
N VAL A 131 9.32 -4.05 -10.96
CA VAL A 131 10.28 -3.07 -10.42
C VAL A 131 9.61 -1.72 -10.23
N GLU A 132 8.82 -1.25 -11.19
CA GLU A 132 8.06 0.00 -11.07
C GLU A 132 7.10 -0.01 -9.88
N ILE A 133 6.37 -1.10 -9.69
CA ILE A 133 5.46 -1.27 -8.56
C ILE A 133 6.26 -1.29 -7.24
N CYS A 134 7.32 -2.09 -7.15
CA CYS A 134 8.17 -2.17 -5.96
C CYS A 134 8.76 -0.80 -5.60
N LEU A 135 9.24 -0.04 -6.59
CA LEU A 135 9.77 1.31 -6.39
C LEU A 135 8.71 2.25 -5.80
N THR A 136 7.51 2.23 -6.38
CA THR A 136 6.39 3.07 -5.93
C THR A 136 5.95 2.67 -4.52
N ASP A 137 5.81 1.37 -4.25
CA ASP A 137 5.45 0.84 -2.94
C ASP A 137 6.46 1.21 -1.86
N LEU A 138 7.76 1.03 -2.13
CA LEU A 138 8.82 1.33 -1.17
C LEU A 138 8.96 2.81 -0.91
N ALA A 139 8.89 3.65 -1.94
CA ALA A 139 8.99 5.09 -1.74
C ALA A 139 7.77 5.64 -0.99
N TRP A 140 6.58 5.20 -1.39
CA TRP A 140 5.36 5.56 -0.69
C TRP A 140 5.37 5.08 0.77
N SER A 141 5.93 3.89 1.04
CA SER A 141 6.11 3.36 2.40
C SER A 141 7.16 4.16 3.18
N ALA A 142 8.33 4.42 2.60
CA ALA A 142 9.46 5.11 3.23
C ALA A 142 9.08 6.50 3.75
N GLU A 143 8.22 7.21 3.04
CA GLU A 143 7.70 8.51 3.48
C GLU A 143 6.94 8.44 4.80
N ARG A 144 6.26 7.32 5.11
CA ARG A 144 5.36 7.20 6.26
C ARG A 144 6.19 6.93 7.53
N ALA A 145 5.76 7.50 8.67
CA ALA A 145 6.45 7.22 9.94
C ALA A 145 6.31 5.77 10.40
N ILE A 146 5.26 5.09 9.95
CA ILE A 146 5.07 3.65 10.10
C ILE A 146 4.99 3.06 8.70
N PRO A 147 6.14 2.71 8.10
CA PRO A 147 6.18 2.04 6.81
C PRO A 147 5.68 0.62 6.99
N ILE A 148 4.36 0.43 6.85
CA ILE A 148 3.76 -0.87 6.58
C ILE A 148 3.15 -0.76 5.19
N SER A 149 3.45 -1.76 4.35
CA SER A 149 2.93 -1.83 3.01
C SER A 149 1.39 -1.85 3.03
N THR A 150 0.78 -1.13 2.10
CA THR A 150 -0.67 -1.11 1.96
C THR A 150 -1.20 -2.40 1.40
N SER A 151 -2.20 -2.94 2.08
CA SER A 151 -3.11 -3.98 1.59
C SER A 151 -4.01 -3.53 0.44
N ASN A 152 -4.11 -2.20 0.21
CA ASN A 152 -5.09 -1.60 -0.69
C ASN A 152 -4.59 -1.32 -2.12
N LEU A 153 -3.30 -1.54 -2.41
CA LEU A 153 -2.86 -1.55 -3.80
C LEU A 153 -3.12 -2.96 -4.33
N LEU A 154 -4.14 -3.09 -5.19
CA LEU A 154 -4.52 -4.30 -5.95
C LEU A 154 -3.33 -5.01 -6.65
N PHE A 155 -2.15 -4.39 -6.67
CA PHE A 155 -0.94 -4.85 -7.32
C PHE A 155 0.32 -4.79 -6.45
N SER A 156 0.24 -4.66 -5.12
CA SER A 156 1.45 -4.64 -4.27
C SER A 156 2.32 -5.89 -4.49
N VAL A 157 3.58 -5.69 -4.90
CA VAL A 157 4.55 -6.78 -5.11
C VAL A 157 5.12 -7.28 -3.77
N LEU A 158 5.10 -6.43 -2.76
CA LEU A 158 5.60 -6.74 -1.42
C LEU A 158 4.52 -7.42 -0.55
N GLY A 159 3.24 -7.24 -0.87
CA GLY A 159 2.11 -7.76 -0.09
C GLY A 159 1.91 -6.98 1.21
N ASP A 160 1.31 -7.62 2.22
CA ASP A 160 1.14 -7.08 3.57
C ASP A 160 2.35 -7.47 4.42
N THR A 161 3.23 -6.50 4.68
CA THR A 161 4.56 -6.74 5.28
C THR A 161 4.69 -6.03 6.61
N ASN A 162 5.51 -6.56 7.50
CA ASN A 162 5.80 -5.89 8.77
C ASN A 162 6.99 -4.95 8.67
N GLU A 163 7.81 -5.05 7.63
CA GLU A 163 9.10 -4.38 7.54
C GLU A 163 9.02 -2.92 7.12
N ARG A 164 9.90 -2.09 7.67
CA ARG A 164 10.16 -0.77 7.10
C ARG A 164 10.84 -0.87 5.74
N ALA A 165 10.62 0.12 4.86
CA ALA A 165 11.31 0.21 3.58
C ALA A 165 12.84 0.17 3.75
N GLU A 166 13.36 0.87 4.76
CA GLU A 166 14.78 0.90 5.07
C GLU A 166 15.33 -0.48 5.50
N PHE A 167 14.56 -1.23 6.29
CA PHE A 167 14.93 -2.60 6.67
C PHE A 167 14.94 -3.52 5.44
N PHE A 168 13.90 -3.43 4.60
CA PHE A 168 13.81 -4.24 3.39
C PHE A 168 15.01 -4.00 2.46
N VAL A 169 15.32 -2.72 2.16
CA VAL A 169 16.46 -2.36 1.30
C VAL A 169 17.77 -2.88 1.88
N ASP A 170 18.04 -2.62 3.17
CA ASP A 170 19.26 -3.07 3.84
C ASP A 170 19.38 -4.62 3.85
N CYS A 171 18.28 -5.32 4.11
CA CYS A 171 18.24 -6.78 4.10
C CYS A 171 18.54 -7.35 2.71
N VAL A 172 17.90 -6.81 1.66
CA VAL A 172 18.09 -7.28 0.28
C VAL A 172 19.51 -7.02 -0.19
N GLU A 173 20.08 -5.85 0.10
CA GLU A 173 21.46 -5.52 -0.28
C GLU A 173 22.51 -6.39 0.42
N LYS A 174 22.21 -6.91 1.62
CA LYS A 174 23.08 -7.83 2.37
C LYS A 174 22.86 -9.31 2.03
N SER A 175 21.75 -9.63 1.37
CA SER A 175 21.38 -11.00 1.03
C SER A 175 22.25 -11.55 -0.12
N LYS A 176 22.54 -12.85 -0.08
CA LYS A 176 23.44 -13.52 -1.03
C LYS A 176 22.73 -14.32 -2.10
N ASP A 177 21.50 -14.73 -1.82
CA ASP A 177 20.70 -15.55 -2.72
C ASP A 177 19.21 -15.22 -2.62
N CYS A 178 18.43 -15.80 -3.52
CA CYS A 178 17.00 -15.55 -3.59
C CYS A 178 16.20 -16.08 -2.39
N GLY A 179 16.71 -17.08 -1.67
CA GLY A 179 16.09 -17.53 -0.43
C GLY A 179 16.21 -16.48 0.67
N GLU A 180 17.39 -15.90 0.82
CA GLU A 180 17.63 -14.78 1.76
C GLU A 180 16.83 -13.54 1.35
N ILE A 181 16.85 -13.15 0.07
CA ILE A 181 16.10 -11.98 -0.44
C ILE A 181 14.59 -12.12 -0.20
N LYS A 182 14.01 -13.29 -0.52
CA LYS A 182 12.57 -13.52 -0.27
C LYS A 182 12.26 -13.58 1.23
N GLY A 183 13.23 -13.92 2.07
CA GLY A 183 13.11 -13.90 3.54
C GLY A 183 13.19 -12.50 4.18
N CYS A 184 13.57 -11.47 3.41
CA CYS A 184 13.57 -10.08 3.87
C CYS A 184 12.17 -9.54 4.11
N ILE A 185 11.14 -10.15 3.53
CA ILE A 185 9.73 -9.80 3.74
C ILE A 185 9.08 -10.87 4.58
N THR A 186 8.35 -10.47 5.63
CA THR A 186 7.47 -11.37 6.37
C THR A 186 6.02 -10.98 6.18
N SER A 187 5.19 -11.99 5.92
CA SER A 187 3.75 -11.82 5.90
C SER A 187 3.27 -11.27 7.24
N ARG A 188 2.43 -10.23 7.21
CA ARG A 188 1.74 -9.72 8.38
C ARG A 188 0.56 -10.63 8.72
N GLU A 189 0.78 -11.55 9.64
CA GLU A 189 -0.28 -12.45 10.14
C GLU A 189 -1.25 -11.78 11.12
N ALA A 190 -0.81 -10.69 11.76
CA ALA A 190 -1.61 -9.98 12.75
C ALA A 190 -2.58 -8.99 12.08
N ASP A 191 -3.79 -8.93 12.63
CA ASP A 191 -4.87 -8.08 12.16
C ASP A 191 -4.76 -6.69 12.80
N PHE A 192 -3.82 -5.90 12.30
CA PHE A 192 -3.68 -4.48 12.62
C PHE A 192 -3.51 -3.65 11.36
N SER A 193 -4.14 -2.47 11.34
CA SER A 193 -3.92 -1.47 10.30
C SER A 193 -2.89 -0.47 10.79
N CYS A 194 -1.94 -0.14 9.92
CA CYS A 194 -0.95 0.89 10.16
C CYS A 194 -0.85 1.76 8.93
N GLU A 195 -0.97 3.05 9.17
CA GLU A 195 -1.04 4.06 8.13
C GLU A 195 -0.10 5.23 8.45
N GLU A 196 -0.13 6.27 7.62
CA GLU A 196 0.69 7.47 7.81
C GLU A 196 0.24 8.34 8.98
N ASP A 197 -0.68 7.87 9.79
CA ASP A 197 -1.33 8.58 10.88
C ASP A 197 -1.28 7.80 12.21
N GLY A 198 -1.11 6.47 12.14
CA GLY A 198 -0.81 5.61 13.29
C GLY A 198 -1.06 4.13 13.02
N CYS A 199 -0.89 3.32 14.07
CA CYS A 199 -1.24 1.92 14.10
C CYS A 199 -2.38 1.63 15.07
N LYS A 200 -3.22 0.66 14.69
CA LYS A 200 -4.25 0.07 15.55
C LYS A 200 -4.47 -1.39 15.23
N ALA A 201 -4.60 -2.19 16.27
CA ALA A 201 -5.06 -3.56 16.15
C ALA A 201 -6.58 -3.62 15.98
N ASN A 202 -7.03 -4.39 15.00
CA ASN A 202 -8.45 -4.67 14.75
C ASN A 202 -8.99 -5.72 15.73
N THR A 203 -8.11 -6.46 16.40
CA THR A 203 -8.45 -7.39 17.48
C THR A 203 -7.63 -7.10 18.74
N THR A 204 -8.13 -7.58 19.89
CA THR A 204 -7.42 -7.45 21.16
C THR A 204 -6.42 -8.58 21.32
N TYR A 205 -5.14 -8.23 21.48
CA TYR A 205 -4.07 -9.18 21.75
C TYR A 205 -3.63 -9.12 23.21
N SER A 206 -3.32 -10.28 23.78
CA SER A 206 -2.44 -10.36 24.95
C SER A 206 -1.00 -10.35 24.45
N VAL A 207 -0.22 -9.34 24.80
CA VAL A 207 1.16 -9.19 24.33
C VAL A 207 2.15 -9.53 25.45
N SER A 208 3.14 -10.34 25.11
CA SER A 208 4.35 -10.54 25.92
C SER A 208 5.60 -10.32 25.07
N CYS A 209 6.72 -9.97 25.71
CA CYS A 209 7.98 -9.67 25.03
C CYS A 209 9.03 -10.73 25.27
N ASP A 210 9.63 -11.23 24.18
CA ASP A 210 10.77 -12.13 24.15
C ASP A 210 11.93 -11.42 23.43
N GLY A 211 12.67 -10.60 24.18
CA GLY A 211 13.64 -9.66 23.61
C GLY A 211 12.96 -8.61 22.72
N THR A 212 13.36 -8.52 21.45
CA THR A 212 12.75 -7.63 20.44
C THR A 212 11.50 -8.22 19.80
N VAL A 213 11.14 -9.48 20.12
CA VAL A 213 10.01 -10.16 19.50
C VAL A 213 8.78 -10.02 20.40
N ALA A 214 7.73 -9.40 19.86
CA ALA A 214 6.40 -9.39 20.44
C ALA A 214 5.70 -10.72 20.17
N VAL A 215 5.29 -11.39 21.24
CA VAL A 215 4.43 -12.58 21.19
C VAL A 215 3.01 -12.14 21.49
N MET A 216 2.18 -12.11 20.44
CA MET A 216 0.82 -11.62 20.45
C MET A 216 -0.14 -12.82 20.42
N THR A 217 -0.94 -12.98 21.47
CA THR A 217 -1.85 -14.12 21.62
C THR A 217 -3.30 -13.65 21.61
N THR A 218 -4.14 -14.33 20.82
CA THR A 218 -5.60 -14.30 20.90
C THR A 218 -6.11 -15.64 21.44
N ASP A 219 -7.42 -15.80 21.57
CA ASP A 219 -8.01 -17.08 21.98
C ASP A 219 -7.69 -18.23 21.00
N ASN A 220 -7.40 -17.92 19.73
CA ASN A 220 -7.28 -18.92 18.66
C ASN A 220 -5.89 -18.97 18.01
N SER A 221 -5.02 -17.99 18.27
CA SER A 221 -3.74 -17.89 17.58
C SER A 221 -2.66 -17.28 18.46
N THR A 222 -1.41 -17.63 18.16
CA THR A 222 -0.23 -16.94 18.67
C THR A 222 0.60 -16.51 17.49
N ILE A 223 0.89 -15.21 17.42
CA ILE A 223 1.63 -14.56 16.35
C ILE A 223 2.91 -14.00 16.97
N ARG A 224 4.01 -14.07 16.23
CA ARG A 224 5.29 -13.50 16.63
C ARG A 224 5.65 -12.38 15.66
N ARG A 225 5.92 -11.20 16.20
CA ARG A 225 6.31 -10.02 15.42
C ARG A 225 7.65 -9.51 15.90
N ASP A 226 8.63 -9.46 15.00
CA ASP A 226 9.96 -8.96 15.31
C ASP A 226 10.00 -7.44 15.19
N CYS A 227 10.01 -6.75 16.33
CA CYS A 227 9.94 -5.29 16.38
C CYS A 227 11.20 -4.61 15.82
N ALA A 228 12.33 -5.32 15.75
CA ALA A 228 13.54 -4.79 15.15
C ALA A 228 13.34 -4.47 13.66
N ARG A 229 12.46 -5.20 12.97
CA ARG A 229 12.13 -5.00 11.55
C ARG A 229 11.34 -3.71 11.27
N VAL A 230 10.67 -3.18 12.29
CA VAL A 230 10.00 -1.87 12.26
C VAL A 230 10.82 -0.77 12.94
N PHE A 231 12.10 -1.01 13.24
CA PHE A 231 12.93 -0.12 14.06
C PHE A 231 12.24 0.32 15.36
N GLY A 232 11.50 -0.61 15.95
CA GLY A 232 10.83 -0.45 17.24
C GLY A 232 11.39 -1.41 18.28
N GLU A 233 10.88 -1.26 19.48
CA GLU A 233 11.11 -2.19 20.58
C GLU A 233 9.83 -2.98 20.85
N CYS A 234 9.94 -4.11 21.53
CA CYS A 234 8.74 -4.79 22.00
C CYS A 234 8.12 -4.00 23.16
N ASP A 235 6.82 -3.75 23.09
CA ASP A 235 6.05 -3.15 24.17
C ASP A 235 4.80 -3.99 24.45
N SER A 236 4.78 -4.63 25.62
CA SER A 236 3.64 -5.44 26.08
C SER A 236 2.34 -4.65 26.28
N LYS A 237 2.41 -3.32 26.28
CA LYS A 237 1.24 -2.44 26.38
C LYS A 237 0.75 -1.95 25.01
N SER A 238 1.55 -2.13 23.96
CA SER A 238 1.17 -1.73 22.62
C SER A 238 0.14 -2.70 22.03
N PRO A 239 -0.92 -2.21 21.38
CA PRO A 239 -1.91 -3.06 20.72
C PRO A 239 -1.32 -3.89 19.57
N THR A 240 -0.22 -3.42 18.96
CA THR A 240 0.50 -4.12 17.90
C THR A 240 1.73 -4.88 18.41
N GLY A 241 1.99 -4.81 19.72
CA GLY A 241 3.11 -5.43 20.42
C GLY A 241 4.48 -4.81 20.21
N CYS A 242 4.63 -3.89 19.26
CA CYS A 242 5.85 -3.09 19.09
C CYS A 242 5.58 -1.64 19.48
N THR A 243 6.62 -0.85 19.72
CA THR A 243 6.55 0.61 19.93
C THR A 243 6.19 1.36 18.63
N ASP A 244 5.22 0.84 17.88
CA ASP A 244 4.61 1.57 16.79
C ASP A 244 3.87 2.77 17.35
N ARG A 245 3.77 3.79 16.52
CA ARG A 245 3.06 4.98 16.91
C ARG A 245 1.54 4.73 16.89
N HIS A 246 0.86 5.27 17.88
CA HIS A 246 -0.60 5.36 17.91
C HIS A 246 -1.13 6.47 17.00
N TYR A 247 -2.40 6.34 16.60
CA TYR A 247 -3.12 7.41 15.93
C TYR A 247 -3.05 8.74 16.67
N THR A 248 -3.14 9.82 15.90
CA THR A 248 -3.06 11.19 16.43
C THR A 248 -4.09 12.05 15.71
N ALA A 249 -4.98 12.64 16.48
CA ALA A 249 -6.02 13.52 15.98
C ALA A 249 -5.43 14.83 15.42
N SER A 250 -5.99 15.29 14.31
CA SER A 250 -5.70 16.60 13.72
C SER A 250 -6.50 17.70 14.44
N PRO A 251 -5.95 18.92 14.59
CA PRO A 251 -6.64 20.02 15.23
C PRO A 251 -7.77 20.56 14.34
N SER A 252 -8.97 20.04 14.56
CA SER A 252 -10.29 20.59 14.21
C SER A 252 -10.66 20.72 12.72
N SER A 253 -11.95 20.54 12.44
CA SER A 253 -12.63 20.86 11.19
C SER A 253 -12.70 22.38 10.95
N PRO A 254 -12.49 22.88 9.72
CA PRO A 254 -12.33 22.14 8.47
C PRO A 254 -10.94 21.50 8.30
N PRO A 255 -10.81 20.46 7.44
CA PRO A 255 -9.51 19.89 7.08
C PRO A 255 -8.53 20.99 6.69
N GLN A 256 -7.35 20.96 7.30
CA GLN A 256 -6.29 21.91 6.99
C GLN A 256 -5.49 21.39 5.79
N PRO A 257 -5.05 22.26 4.87
CA PRO A 257 -4.15 21.84 3.79
C PRO A 257 -2.84 21.30 4.38
N ASP A 258 -2.20 20.39 3.64
CA ASP A 258 -0.89 19.90 4.05
C ASP A 258 0.08 21.08 4.17
N ARG A 259 0.94 21.04 5.19
CA ARG A 259 1.96 22.06 5.47
C ARG A 259 3.30 21.42 5.75
N CYS A 260 4.36 22.19 5.53
CA CYS A 260 5.69 21.78 5.97
C CYS A 260 5.95 22.17 7.43
N ASP A 261 6.50 21.24 8.19
CA ASP A 261 7.11 21.43 9.50
C ASP A 261 8.53 20.88 9.46
N GLY A 262 9.48 21.74 9.06
CA GLY A 262 10.81 21.31 8.62
C GLY A 262 10.71 20.42 7.37
N ASP A 263 11.39 19.27 7.38
CA ASP A 263 11.32 18.27 6.31
C ASP A 263 10.15 17.29 6.46
N VAL A 264 9.24 17.53 7.41
CA VAL A 264 8.04 16.72 7.59
C VAL A 264 6.85 17.43 6.96
N ARG A 265 6.17 16.74 6.05
CA ARG A 265 4.87 17.15 5.54
C ARG A 265 3.79 16.69 6.52
N LEU A 266 2.98 17.61 7.01
CA LEU A 266 1.86 17.35 7.91
C LEU A 266 0.55 17.66 7.21
N GLY A 267 -0.33 16.68 7.13
CA GLY A 267 -1.68 16.81 6.60
C GLY A 267 -2.74 16.37 7.60
N CYS A 268 -3.98 16.43 7.14
CA CYS A 268 -5.14 15.91 7.84
C CYS A 268 -5.91 15.04 6.86
N ASP A 269 -6.12 13.78 7.19
CA ASP A 269 -6.91 12.90 6.34
C ASP A 269 -8.42 13.18 6.49
N SER A 270 -9.25 12.43 5.77
CA SER A 270 -10.71 12.55 5.85
C SER A 270 -11.31 12.11 7.19
N LEU A 271 -10.57 11.38 8.01
CA LEU A 271 -10.98 10.91 9.34
C LEU A 271 -10.48 11.84 10.46
N GLN A 272 -9.92 13.00 10.11
CA GLN A 272 -9.31 13.94 11.04
C GLN A 272 -8.12 13.37 11.81
N GLN A 273 -7.37 12.47 11.18
CA GLN A 273 -6.09 11.97 11.67
C GLN A 273 -4.95 12.74 11.02
N VAL A 274 -3.86 12.94 11.76
CA VAL A 274 -2.67 13.63 11.25
C VAL A 274 -1.91 12.70 10.31
N SER A 275 -1.90 13.00 9.01
CA SER A 275 -1.01 12.34 8.05
C SER A 275 0.38 12.96 8.11
N TYR A 276 1.42 12.14 8.23
CA TYR A 276 2.81 12.61 8.29
C TYR A 276 3.65 11.94 7.22
N ARG A 277 4.47 12.74 6.52
CA ARG A 277 5.47 12.23 5.59
C ARG A 277 6.83 12.85 5.86
N ASP A 278 7.79 12.02 6.22
CA ASP A 278 9.15 12.44 6.49
C ASP A 278 9.96 12.44 5.19
N CYS A 279 9.94 13.57 4.50
CA CYS A 279 10.56 13.71 3.18
C CYS A 279 12.08 13.44 3.24
N SER A 280 12.71 13.66 4.40
CA SER A 280 14.14 13.41 4.59
C SER A 280 14.54 11.94 4.44
N ARG A 281 13.62 10.98 4.62
CA ARG A 281 13.89 9.54 4.50
C ARG A 281 14.30 9.09 3.11
N LEU A 282 13.89 9.82 2.08
CA LEU A 282 14.29 9.60 0.69
C LEU A 282 15.25 10.68 0.18
N ASN A 283 16.00 11.31 1.08
CA ASN A 283 16.87 12.47 0.79
C ASN A 283 16.11 13.68 0.19
N GLY A 284 14.81 13.79 0.48
CA GLY A 284 13.98 14.90 0.04
C GLY A 284 13.87 16.01 1.07
N VAL A 285 13.17 17.07 0.66
CA VAL A 285 12.77 18.19 1.51
C VAL A 285 11.28 18.41 1.37
N CYS A 286 10.64 18.89 2.43
CA CYS A 286 9.26 19.35 2.32
C CYS A 286 9.25 20.73 1.65
N LYS A 287 8.46 20.90 0.59
CA LYS A 287 8.23 22.20 -0.07
C LYS A 287 6.79 22.65 0.11
N GLN A 288 6.62 23.84 0.66
CA GLN A 288 5.33 24.52 0.72
C GLN A 288 4.96 25.05 -0.66
N THR A 289 3.76 24.76 -1.14
CA THR A 289 3.15 25.32 -2.35
C THR A 289 2.02 26.29 -1.97
N GLU A 290 1.40 26.94 -2.96
CA GLU A 290 0.29 27.87 -2.72
C GLU A 290 -0.91 27.18 -2.05
N ASP A 291 -1.18 25.92 -2.41
CA ASP A 291 -2.37 25.19 -2.00
C ASP A 291 -2.11 24.10 -0.94
N SER A 292 -0.85 23.67 -0.76
CA SER A 292 -0.51 22.48 0.02
C SER A 292 0.98 22.40 0.35
N ALA A 293 1.45 21.25 0.81
CA ALA A 293 2.84 20.88 0.91
C ALA A 293 3.11 19.56 0.19
N ILE A 294 4.31 19.41 -0.34
CA ILE A 294 4.75 18.20 -1.04
C ILE A 294 6.14 17.78 -0.57
N CYS A 295 6.42 16.48 -0.59
CA CYS A 295 7.80 16.02 -0.51
C CYS A 295 8.45 16.14 -1.89
N HIS A 296 9.66 16.66 -1.93
CA HIS A 296 10.39 16.92 -3.16
C HIS A 296 11.78 16.30 -3.10
N TYR A 297 12.08 15.37 -4.00
CA TYR A 297 13.28 14.53 -3.93
C TYR A 297 14.39 14.92 -4.92
N GLY A 298 14.13 15.88 -5.82
CA GLY A 298 15.12 16.39 -6.76
C GLY A 298 14.46 17.13 -7.92
N ASP A 299 15.26 17.59 -8.88
CA ASP A 299 14.78 18.41 -9.99
C ASP A 299 14.68 17.63 -11.33
N ALA A 300 14.71 16.30 -11.29
CA ALA A 300 14.62 15.47 -12.49
C ALA A 300 13.20 15.52 -13.09
N ILE A 301 13.12 15.53 -14.42
CA ILE A 301 11.85 15.41 -15.14
C ILE A 301 11.56 13.94 -15.38
N CYS A 302 10.59 13.40 -14.63
CA CYS A 302 10.19 12.00 -14.74
C CYS A 302 9.12 11.82 -15.82
N GLU A 303 9.51 11.50 -17.05
CA GLU A 303 8.56 11.10 -18.10
C GLU A 303 7.97 9.70 -17.86
N LYS A 304 8.76 8.82 -17.23
CA LYS A 304 8.38 7.45 -16.83
C LYS A 304 9.07 7.09 -15.53
N THR A 305 8.41 6.25 -14.72
CA THR A 305 8.98 5.75 -13.46
C THR A 305 10.21 4.89 -13.71
N VAL A 306 10.15 4.01 -14.70
CA VAL A 306 11.27 3.16 -15.13
C VAL A 306 11.39 3.13 -16.65
N ARG A 307 12.63 3.08 -17.15
CA ARG A 307 12.93 2.81 -18.56
C ARG A 307 14.28 2.12 -18.71
N CYS A 308 14.41 1.29 -19.73
CA CYS A 308 15.69 0.68 -20.10
C CYS A 308 16.39 1.50 -21.20
N GLU A 309 17.71 1.56 -21.12
CA GLU A 309 18.60 2.03 -22.18
C GLU A 309 19.82 1.11 -22.25
N GLY A 310 19.85 0.22 -23.26
CA GLY A 310 20.80 -0.89 -23.27
C GLY A 310 20.61 -1.79 -22.05
N GLU A 311 21.69 -2.11 -21.34
CA GLU A 311 21.68 -2.94 -20.12
C GLU A 311 21.40 -2.16 -18.83
N THR A 312 21.02 -0.88 -18.96
CA THR A 312 20.88 0.04 -17.84
C THR A 312 19.41 0.37 -17.61
N LEU A 313 18.97 0.25 -16.35
CA LEU A 313 17.67 0.73 -15.89
C LEU A 313 17.82 2.17 -15.37
N HIS A 314 16.99 3.07 -15.88
CA HIS A 314 16.80 4.40 -15.35
C HIS A 314 15.50 4.43 -14.56
N ALA A 315 15.60 4.75 -13.27
CA ALA A 315 14.45 4.99 -12.39
C ALA A 315 14.29 6.49 -12.14
N CYS A 316 13.06 6.96 -12.09
CA CYS A 316 12.72 8.34 -11.78
C CYS A 316 11.46 8.37 -10.90
N LEU A 317 11.53 9.05 -9.76
CA LEU A 317 10.41 9.15 -8.84
C LEU A 317 10.40 10.53 -8.20
N ASP A 318 9.31 11.28 -8.40
CA ASP A 318 9.02 12.55 -7.73
C ASP A 318 10.23 13.52 -7.70
N GLY A 319 10.92 13.61 -8.85
CA GLY A 319 12.06 14.49 -9.07
C GLY A 319 13.42 13.90 -8.73
N ALA A 320 13.49 12.76 -8.04
CA ALA A 320 14.72 11.98 -7.92
C ALA A 320 14.92 11.08 -9.15
N SER A 321 16.17 10.84 -9.53
CA SER A 321 16.51 9.86 -10.56
C SER A 321 17.69 9.00 -10.13
N ALA A 322 17.69 7.75 -10.59
CA ALA A 322 18.73 6.78 -10.36
C ALA A 322 19.01 5.99 -11.64
N THR A 323 20.23 5.48 -11.76
CA THR A 323 20.67 4.69 -12.92
C THR A 323 21.40 3.46 -12.40
N VAL A 324 20.92 2.27 -12.74
CA VAL A 324 21.41 0.99 -12.19
C VAL A 324 21.61 -0.01 -13.32
N GLN A 325 22.70 -0.78 -13.27
CA GLN A 325 22.94 -1.88 -14.20
C GLN A 325 21.95 -3.02 -13.95
N ALA A 326 21.21 -3.43 -14.98
CA ALA A 326 20.16 -4.44 -14.88
C ALA A 326 20.05 -5.27 -16.17
N PRO A 327 21.12 -5.97 -16.62
CA PRO A 327 21.15 -6.66 -17.92
C PRO A 327 20.07 -7.75 -18.06
N HIS A 328 19.61 -8.32 -16.94
CA HIS A 328 18.55 -9.34 -16.94
C HIS A 328 17.14 -8.75 -17.15
N LEU A 329 16.95 -7.47 -16.88
CA LEU A 329 15.68 -6.75 -17.06
C LEU A 329 15.67 -5.89 -18.31
N CYS A 330 16.84 -5.35 -18.66
CA CYS A 330 17.07 -4.47 -19.79
C CYS A 330 17.97 -5.20 -20.80
N PRO A 331 17.42 -6.03 -21.70
CA PRO A 331 18.24 -6.68 -22.71
C PRO A 331 18.79 -5.63 -23.70
N PRO A 332 19.98 -5.87 -24.28
CA PRO A 332 20.49 -5.01 -25.34
C PRO A 332 19.53 -4.99 -26.53
N PRO A 333 19.43 -3.86 -27.25
CA PRO A 333 18.43 -3.64 -28.31
C PRO A 333 18.49 -4.66 -29.48
N ASP A 334 19.57 -5.43 -29.58
CA ASP A 334 19.82 -6.40 -30.65
C ASP A 334 19.55 -7.86 -30.24
N GLN A 335 19.03 -8.12 -29.04
CA GLN A 335 18.60 -9.48 -28.64
C GLN A 335 17.07 -9.60 -28.68
N PRO A 336 16.50 -10.44 -29.58
CA PRO A 336 15.06 -10.61 -29.76
C PRO A 336 14.39 -11.37 -28.61
#